data_AF-A0A535KRY3-F1
#
_entry.id   AF-A0A535KRY3-F1
#
_cell.length_a   1.000
_cell.length_b   1.000
_cell.length_c   1.000
_cell.angle_alpha   90.00
_cell.angle_beta   90.00
_cell.angle_gamma   90.00
#
_symmetry.space_group_name_H-M   'P 1'
#
loop_
_entity.id
_entity.type
_entity.pdbx_description
1 polymer ?
#
loop_
_entity_poly.entity_id
_entity_poly.type
_entity_poly.pdbx_seq_one_letter_code
_entity_poly.pdbx_strand_id
1 'polypeptide(L)' 'MPSGKFAFPKERKEPLTDPRHVRNAVARFNQVEGVSQAERNAAWRRIKSAAKKYGIEIRAEKPRARTR' A
#
# COMPACT_ATOMS: atom_id res chain seq x y z
N MET A 1 6.61 -11.13 -12.42
CA MET A 1 5.83 -11.03 -11.16
C MET A 1 4.43 -10.55 -11.51
N PRO A 2 3.34 -11.21 -11.07
CA PRO A 2 1.97 -10.74 -11.27
C PRO A 2 1.74 -9.33 -10.68
N SER A 3 0.94 -8.51 -11.34
CA SER A 3 0.59 -7.13 -10.93
C SER A 3 -0.08 -7.05 -9.56
N GLY A 4 -0.76 -8.11 -9.10
CA GLY A 4 -1.36 -8.20 -7.77
C GLY A 4 -0.36 -8.23 -6.60
N LYS A 5 0.96 -8.28 -6.86
CA LYS A 5 2.00 -8.30 -5.84
C LYS A 5 2.43 -6.90 -5.35
N PHE A 6 1.93 -5.82 -5.94
CA PHE A 6 2.30 -4.44 -5.60
C PHE A 6 1.06 -3.63 -5.20
N ALA A 7 1.22 -2.70 -4.24
CA ALA A 7 0.15 -1.76 -3.91
C ALA A 7 -0.10 -0.79 -5.08
N PHE A 8 0.98 -0.40 -5.76
CA PHE A 8 1.01 0.44 -6.97
C PHE A 8 1.56 -0.38 -8.15
N PRO A 9 0.71 -1.13 -8.88
CA PRO A 9 1.18 -2.08 -9.88
C PRO A 9 1.86 -1.47 -11.10
N LYS A 10 1.42 -0.28 -11.55
CA LYS A 10 1.99 0.40 -12.71
C LYS A 10 3.40 0.89 -12.40
N GLU A 11 3.59 1.48 -11.23
CA GLU A 11 4.84 2.04 -10.73
C GLU A 11 5.74 0.95 -10.12
N ARG A 12 5.21 -0.26 -9.92
CA ARG A 12 5.84 -1.39 -9.21
C ARG A 12 6.38 -0.99 -7.82
N LYS A 13 5.67 -0.10 -7.13
CA LYS A 13 6.00 0.38 -5.78
C LYS A 13 5.22 -0.38 -4.70
N GLU A 14 5.79 -0.43 -3.51
CA GLU A 14 5.21 -1.07 -2.32
C GLU A 14 4.82 -2.53 -2.57
N PRO A 15 5.78 -3.46 -2.66
CA PRO A 15 5.48 -4.89 -2.76
C PRO A 15 4.62 -5.34 -1.57
N LEU A 16 3.80 -6.38 -1.78
CA LEU A 16 2.87 -6.97 -0.82
C LEU A 16 3.05 -8.49 -0.75
N THR A 17 4.27 -8.97 -0.98
CA THR A 17 4.58 -10.41 -1.16
C THR A 17 4.76 -11.18 0.15
N ASP A 18 4.99 -10.47 1.25
CA ASP A 18 5.16 -11.06 2.58
C ASP A 18 4.77 -10.05 3.68
N PRO A 19 4.67 -10.50 4.95
CA PRO A 19 4.26 -9.63 6.05
C PRO A 19 5.16 -8.40 6.26
N ARG A 20 6.47 -8.53 6.03
CA ARG A 20 7.43 -7.44 6.23
C ARG A 20 7.18 -6.34 5.20
N HIS A 21 7.00 -6.73 3.94
CA HIS A 21 6.64 -5.82 2.87
C HIS A 21 5.31 -5.10 3.12
N VAL A 22 4.28 -5.80 3.61
CA VAL A 22 2.99 -5.15 3.93
C VAL A 22 3.12 -4.11 5.04
N ARG A 23 3.88 -4.40 6.11
CA ARG A 23 4.13 -3.40 7.18
C ARG A 23 4.87 -2.18 6.66
N ASN A 24 5.89 -2.40 5.82
CA ASN A 24 6.64 -1.31 5.18
C ASN A 24 5.73 -0.47 4.28
N ALA A 25 4.85 -1.10 3.50
CA ALA A 25 3.88 -0.43 2.64
C ALA A 25 2.90 0.43 3.43
N VAL A 26 2.45 0.00 4.61
CA VAL A 26 1.65 0.83 5.51
C VAL A 26 2.45 2.03 6.00
N ALA A 27 3.67 1.80 6.49
CA ALA A 27 4.51 2.85 7.07
C ALA A 27 4.93 3.93 6.07
N ARG A 28 5.16 3.55 4.80
CA ARG A 28 5.66 4.43 3.74
C ARG A 28 4.60 4.90 2.76
N PHE A 29 3.34 4.51 2.95
CA PHE A 29 2.22 4.83 2.05
C PHE A 29 2.14 6.32 1.65
N ASN A 30 2.39 7.23 2.60
CA ASN A 30 2.36 8.67 2.38
C ASN A 30 3.57 9.23 1.61
N GLN A 31 4.68 8.49 1.55
CA GLN A 31 5.91 8.88 0.86
C GLN A 31 5.86 8.55 -0.63
N VAL A 32 4.86 7.78 -1.08
CA VAL A 32 4.70 7.47 -2.50
C VAL A 32 4.24 8.71 -3.23
N GLU A 33 5.07 9.21 -4.14
CA GLU A 33 4.81 10.36 -5.02
C GLU A 33 4.58 9.93 -6.48
N GLY A 34 4.03 10.84 -7.29
CA GLY A 34 3.77 10.63 -8.71
C GLY A 34 2.58 9.72 -9.01
N VAL A 35 1.60 9.65 -8.10
CA VAL A 35 0.41 8.79 -8.22
C VAL A 35 -0.86 9.60 -7.97
N SER A 36 -1.91 9.26 -8.70
CA SER A 36 -3.22 9.91 -8.53
C SER A 36 -3.88 9.54 -7.20
N GLN A 37 -4.84 10.35 -6.74
CA GLN A 37 -5.63 10.03 -5.55
C GLN A 37 -6.42 8.72 -5.70
N ALA A 38 -6.86 8.40 -6.93
CA ALA A 38 -7.52 7.14 -7.26
C ALA A 38 -6.55 5.95 -7.10
N GLU A 39 -5.31 6.08 -7.57
CA GLU A 39 -4.26 5.07 -7.39
C GLU A 39 -3.92 4.86 -5.92
N ARG A 40 -3.82 5.94 -5.13
CA ARG A 40 -3.66 5.85 -3.66
C ARG A 40 -4.82 5.07 -3.03
N ASN A 41 -6.07 5.37 -3.41
CA ASN A 41 -7.24 4.67 -2.87
C ASN A 41 -7.20 3.17 -3.19
N ALA A 42 -6.85 2.81 -4.43
CA ALA A 42 -6.72 1.43 -4.85
C ALA A 42 -5.57 0.71 -4.12
N ALA A 43 -4.42 1.37 -3.98
CA ALA A 43 -3.27 0.86 -3.25
C ALA A 43 -3.59 0.59 -1.78
N TRP A 44 -4.28 1.50 -1.09
CA TRP A 44 -4.69 1.30 0.30
C TRP A 44 -5.63 0.10 0.47
N ARG A 45 -6.55 -0.14 -0.48
CA ARG A 45 -7.40 -1.33 -0.49
C ARG A 45 -6.59 -2.62 -0.63
N ARG A 46 -5.57 -2.63 -1.52
CA ARG A 46 -4.66 -3.77 -1.70
C ARG A 46 -3.84 -4.05 -0.44
N ILE A 47 -3.29 -3.02 0.18
CA ILE A 47 -2.52 -3.13 1.44
C ILE A 47 -3.38 -3.74 2.54
N LYS A 48 -4.62 -3.25 2.74
CA LYS A 48 -5.55 -3.81 3.74
C LYS A 48 -5.90 -5.28 3.47
N SER A 49 -6.12 -5.63 2.21
CA SER A 49 -6.39 -7.02 1.82
C SER A 49 -5.20 -7.93 2.11
N ALA A 50 -3.98 -7.49 1.77
CA ALA A 50 -2.76 -8.22 2.07
C ALA A 50 -2.52 -8.34 3.58
N ALA A 51 -2.74 -7.27 4.34
CA ALA A 51 -2.62 -7.28 5.80
C ALA A 51 -3.58 -8.28 6.44
N LYS A 52 -4.84 -8.33 6.00
CA LYS A 52 -5.80 -9.34 6.44
C LYS A 52 -5.31 -10.76 6.14
N LYS A 53 -4.76 -10.99 4.95
CA LYS A 53 -4.22 -12.30 4.54
C LYS A 53 -3.05 -12.75 5.44
N TYR A 54 -2.22 -11.82 5.89
CA TYR A 54 -1.06 -12.09 6.74
C TYR A 54 -1.34 -11.92 8.25
N GLY A 55 -2.58 -11.67 8.67
CA GLY A 55 -2.92 -11.45 10.08
C GLY A 55 -2.29 -10.19 10.69
N ILE A 56 -1.97 -9.18 9.87
CA ILE A 56 -1.42 -7.90 10.33
C ILE A 56 -2.57 -6.97 10.69
N GLU A 57 -2.64 -6.56 11.95
CA GLU A 57 -3.57 -5.54 12.41
C GLU A 57 -3.08 -4.16 11.96
N ILE A 58 -3.87 -3.48 11.11
CA ILE A 58 -3.63 -2.08 10.74
C ILE A 58 -4.62 -1.23 11.55
N ARG A 59 -4.11 -0.55 12.58
CA ARG A 59 -4.89 0.42 13.36
C ARG A 59 -4.92 1.82 12.73
N ALA A 60 -4.08 2.05 11.73
CA ALA A 60 -4.01 3.32 11.04
C ALA A 60 -5.22 3.51 10.11
N GLU A 61 -5.91 4.65 10.23
CA GLU A 61 -6.80 5.13 9.18
C GLU A 61 -6.03 5.39 7.88
N LYS A 62 -6.76 5.47 6.76
CA LYS A 62 -6.13 5.81 5.47
C LYS A 62 -5.32 7.10 5.65
N PRO A 63 -3.99 7.05 5.46
CA PRO A 63 -3.18 8.23 5.67
C PRO A 63 -3.59 9.32 4.67
N ARG A 64 -3.78 10.55 5.18
CA ARG A 64 -4.04 11.72 4.31
C ARG A 64 -2.77 11.99 3.52
N ALA A 65 -2.93 12.25 2.22
CA ALA A 65 -1.81 12.68 1.40
C ALA A 65 -1.19 13.92 2.07
N ARG A 66 0.14 13.95 2.20
CA ARG A 66 0.82 15.17 2.60
C ARG A 66 0.61 16.17 1.47
N THR A 67 -0.19 17.20 1.71
CA THR A 67 -0.16 18.43 0.93
C THR A 67 1.23 19.01 1.16
N ARG A 68 2.06 19.05 0.12
CA ARG A 68 3.34 19.75 0.15
C ARG A 68 3.12 21.14 -0.40
#